data_AF-K1ULM8-F1
#
_entry.id   AF-K1ULM8-F1
#
_cell.length_a   1.000
_cell.length_b   1.000
_cell.length_c   1.000
_cell.angle_alpha   90.00
_cell.angle_beta   90.00
_cell.angle_gamma   90.00
#
_symmetry.space_group_name_H-M   'P 1'
#
loop_
_entity.id
_entity.type
_entity.pdbx_description
1 polymer ?
#
loop_
_entity_poly.entity_id
_entity_poly.type
_entity_poly.pdbx_seq_one_letter_code
_entity_poly.pdbx_strand_id
1 'polypeptide(L)' 'GKPKKWMVENSWGSASGYRGHLIMTDKWFDEYMFRVVAEKKYVPAKVLDILKQKPIRLPAWDPMFADEE' A
#
# COMPACT_ATOMS: atom_id res chain seq x y z
N GLY A 1 14.32 10.98 -6.37
CA GLY A 1 14.28 10.42 -7.75
C GLY A 1 12.88 9.94 -8.04
N LYS A 2 12.54 9.67 -9.31
CA LYS A 2 11.26 9.04 -9.69
C LYS A 2 11.47 7.53 -9.85
N PRO A 3 10.80 6.67 -9.04
CA PRO A 3 10.91 5.23 -9.18
C PRO A 3 10.38 4.77 -10.56
N LYS A 4 10.89 3.64 -11.04
CA LYS A 4 10.42 2.98 -12.27
C LYS A 4 9.77 1.63 -11.99
N LYS A 5 10.20 0.98 -10.92
CA LYS A 5 9.76 -0.34 -10.51
C LYS A 5 10.00 -0.55 -9.01
N TRP A 6 9.19 -1.43 -8.45
CA TRP A 6 9.19 -1.82 -7.04
C TRP A 6 9.40 -3.33 -6.99
N MET A 7 10.26 -3.78 -6.08
CA MET A 7 10.43 -5.21 -5.79
C MET A 7 9.60 -5.54 -4.56
N VAL A 8 8.75 -6.56 -4.66
CA VAL A 8 7.86 -6.97 -3.58
C VAL A 8 8.09 -8.44 -3.27
N GLU A 9 8.43 -8.72 -2.02
CA GLU A 9 8.43 -10.08 -1.49
C GLU A 9 6.99 -10.53 -1.27
N ASN A 10 6.67 -11.73 -1.75
CA ASN A 10 5.34 -12.31 -1.62
C ASN A 10 5.37 -13.57 -0.74
N SER A 11 4.23 -13.95 -0.18
CA SER A 11 4.08 -15.06 0.77
C SER A 11 3.70 -16.40 0.13
N TRP A 12 3.80 -16.53 -1.20
CA TRP A 12 3.42 -17.76 -1.95
C TRP A 12 4.58 -18.73 -2.20
N GLY A 13 5.62 -18.68 -1.34
CA GLY A 13 6.80 -19.54 -1.43
C GLY A 13 7.81 -19.14 -2.50
N SER A 14 9.02 -19.69 -2.40
CA SER A 14 10.18 -19.30 -3.23
C SER A 14 10.07 -19.73 -4.70
N ALA A 15 9.20 -20.69 -5.03
CA ALA A 15 8.95 -21.11 -6.40
C ALA A 15 8.05 -20.13 -7.18
N SER A 16 7.32 -19.26 -6.48
CA SER A 16 6.45 -18.25 -7.09
C SER A 16 7.24 -17.02 -7.52
N GLY A 17 6.92 -16.47 -8.70
CA GLY A 17 7.57 -15.28 -9.25
C GLY A 17 9.08 -15.48 -9.45
N TYR A 18 9.87 -14.47 -9.12
CA TYR A 18 11.33 -14.55 -9.11
C TYR A 18 11.82 -14.79 -7.70
N ARG A 19 12.02 -16.06 -7.31
CA ARG A 19 12.48 -16.44 -5.96
C ARG A 19 11.59 -15.87 -4.86
N GLY A 20 10.27 -15.98 -5.00
CA GLY A 20 9.29 -15.41 -4.07
C GLY A 20 9.04 -13.91 -4.24
N HIS A 21 9.65 -13.25 -5.23
CA HIS A 21 9.49 -11.81 -5.44
C HIS A 21 8.73 -11.49 -6.73
N LEU A 22 8.06 -10.35 -6.73
CA LEU A 22 7.42 -9.71 -7.87
C LEU A 22 8.12 -8.40 -8.19
N ILE A 23 8.10 -8.01 -9.47
CA ILE A 23 8.50 -6.67 -9.91
C ILE A 23 7.25 -5.95 -10.41
N MET A 24 6.90 -4.87 -9.73
CA MET A 24 5.73 -4.05 -10.05
C MET A 24 6.21 -2.76 -10.71
N THR A 25 5.59 -2.36 -11.81
CA THR A 25 5.93 -1.08 -12.44
C THR A 25 5.40 0.07 -11.62
N ASP A 26 6.01 1.25 -11.74
CA ASP A 26 5.51 2.46 -11.08
C ASP A 26 4.05 2.76 -11.47
N LYS A 27 3.71 2.57 -12.75
CA LYS A 27 2.33 2.71 -13.24
C LYS A 27 1.37 1.71 -12.60
N TRP A 28 1.79 0.44 -12.44
CA TRP A 28 0.95 -0.54 -11.76
C TRP A 28 0.71 -0.12 -10.31
N PHE A 29 1.75 0.39 -9.64
CA PHE A 29 1.63 0.90 -8.27
C PHE A 29 0.60 2.04 -8.20
N ASP A 30 0.65 3.01 -9.10
CA ASP A 30 -0.30 4.13 -9.13
C ASP A 30 -1.76 3.68 -9.29
N GLU A 31 -2.01 2.65 -10.11
CA GLU A 31 -3.38 2.23 -10.48
C GLU A 31 -3.99 1.22 -9.50
N TYR A 32 -3.16 0.40 -8.84
CA TYR A 32 -3.64 -0.78 -8.09
C TYR A 32 -3.18 -0.85 -6.63
N MET A 33 -2.29 0.04 -6.16
CA MET A 33 -1.94 0.10 -4.73
C MET A 33 -2.79 1.12 -3.98
N PHE A 34 -3.40 0.67 -2.90
CA PHE A 34 -4.27 1.52 -2.08
C PHE A 34 -3.63 1.97 -0.76
N ARG A 35 -2.74 1.14 -0.19
CA ARG A 35 -2.26 1.32 1.19
C ARG A 35 -0.78 0.96 1.32
N VAL A 36 -0.08 1.75 2.12
CA VAL A 36 1.30 1.49 2.56
C VAL A 36 1.42 1.85 4.03
N VAL A 37 2.27 1.13 4.75
CA VAL A 37 2.64 1.45 6.13
C VAL A 37 4.07 1.96 6.14
N ALA A 38 4.28 3.14 6.71
CA ALA A 38 5.59 3.76 6.85
C ALA A 38 5.80 4.20 8.31
N GLU A 39 7.06 4.21 8.76
CA GLU A 39 7.38 4.76 10.08
C GLU A 39 7.09 6.26 10.13
N LYS A 40 6.51 6.73 11.25
CA LYS A 40 6.12 8.14 11.44
C LYS A 40 7.27 9.13 11.22
N LYS A 41 8.51 8.73 11.48
CA LYS A 41 9.71 9.57 11.28
C LYS A 41 9.93 9.99 9.82
N TYR A 42 9.37 9.24 8.86
CA TYR A 42 9.43 9.55 7.44
C TYR A 42 8.22 10.35 6.93
N VAL A 43 7.23 10.60 7.79
CA VAL A 43 5.99 11.27 7.43
C VAL A 43 6.04 12.74 7.87
N PRO A 44 5.79 13.71 6.97
CA PRO A 44 5.75 15.12 7.34
C PRO A 44 4.75 15.40 8.46
N ALA A 45 5.10 16.27 9.42
CA ALA A 45 4.26 16.58 10.58
C ALA A 45 2.81 16.98 10.20
N LYS A 46 2.66 17.77 9.12
CA LYS A 46 1.34 18.18 8.58
C LYS A 46 0.44 17.00 8.19
N VAL A 47 1.02 15.88 7.75
CA VAL A 47 0.27 14.67 7.40
C VAL A 47 -0.07 13.89 8.66
N LEU A 48 0.84 13.83 9.64
CA LEU A 48 0.58 13.20 10.93
C LEU A 48 -0.56 13.89 11.71
N ASP A 49 -0.74 15.20 11.54
CA ASP A 49 -1.83 15.95 12.17
C ASP A 49 -3.23 15.48 11.71
N ILE A 50 -3.36 14.84 10.54
CA ILE A 50 -4.62 14.24 10.07
C ILE A 50 -5.11 13.18 11.06
N LEU A 51 -4.20 12.47 11.75
CA LEU A 51 -4.55 11.46 12.74
C LEU A 51 -5.26 12.02 13.99
N LYS A 52 -5.23 13.35 14.19
CA LYS A 52 -5.91 14.03 15.31
C LYS A 52 -7.36 14.42 14.98
N GLN A 53 -7.76 14.32 13.72
CA GLN A 53 -9.08 14.72 13.26
C GLN A 53 -10.12 13.65 13.63
N LYS A 54 -11.40 14.04 13.65
CA LYS A 54 -12.50 13.07 13.77
C LYS A 54 -12.54 12.22 12.49
N PRO A 55 -12.45 10.88 12.57
CA PRO A 55 -12.45 10.04 11.39
C PRO A 55 -13.81 10.06 10.70
N ILE A 56 -13.78 9.93 9.36
CA ILE A 56 -14.98 9.71 8.56
C ILE A 56 -15.41 8.26 8.75
N ARG A 57 -16.64 8.04 9.23
CA ARG A 57 -17.20 6.70 9.39
C ARG A 57 -17.76 6.23 8.06
N LEU A 58 -17.11 5.24 7.47
CA LEU A 58 -17.56 4.57 6.25
C LEU A 58 -18.58 3.47 6.58
N PRO A 59 -19.45 3.10 5.63
CA PRO A 59 -20.33 1.95 5.78
C PRO A 59 -19.51 0.64 5.86
N ALA A 60 -20.11 -0.42 6.40
CA ALA A 60 -19.43 -1.70 6.58
C ALA A 60 -19.03 -2.37 5.25
N TRP A 61 -19.72 -2.04 4.15
CA TRP A 61 -19.48 -2.57 2.82
C TRP A 61 -18.61 -1.66 1.94
N ASP A 62 -17.91 -0.68 2.54
CA ASP A 62 -17.05 0.21 1.77
C ASP A 62 -15.92 -0.59 1.08
N PRO A 63 -15.72 -0.44 -0.24
CA PRO A 63 -14.79 -1.27 -1.01
C PRO A 63 -13.32 -1.11 -0.57
N MET A 64 -12.96 -0.07 0.18
CA MET A 64 -11.61 0.09 0.73
C MET A 64 -11.28 -0.96 1.81
N PHE A 65 -12.30 -1.55 2.44
CA PHE A 65 -12.16 -2.51 3.54
C PHE A 65 -13.09 -3.72 3.44
N ALA A 66 -13.87 -3.84 2.37
CA ALA A 66 -14.63 -5.05 2.07
C ALA A 66 -13.68 -6.23 1.84
N ASP A 67 -14.14 -7.44 2.15
CA ASP A 67 -13.43 -8.66 1.78
C ASP A 67 -13.39 -8.78 0.24
N GLU A 68 -12.27 -9.27 -0.29
CA GLU A 68 -12.17 -9.62 -1.71
C GLU A 68 -12.99 -10.90 -1.95
N GLU A 69 -13.99 -10.86 -2.83
CA GLU A 69 -14.77 -12.04 -3.28
C GLU A 69 -13.94 -12.98 -4.18
#